data_AF-A0A967KDE7-F1
#
_entry.id   AF-A0A967KDE7-F1
#
_cell.length_a   1.000
_cell.length_b   1.000
_cell.length_c   1.000
_cell.angle_alpha   90.00
_cell.angle_beta   90.00
_cell.angle_gamma   90.00
#
_symmetry.space_group_name_H-M   'P 1'
#
loop_
_entity.id
_entity.type
_entity.pdbx_description
1 polymer ?
#
loop_
_entity_poly.entity_id
_entity_poly.type
_entity_poly.pdbx_seq_one_letter_code
_entity_poly.pdbx_strand_id
1 'polypeptide(L)'
;MADTNREIQELLVDYAGALRDGCVPSFLKSLEREEAKRIASSRQFQDAADVTRILNGVAFADKAVTPNVGLFISRVDARISSRTKRSRASSRGKRSTGARSIDQIEKRT
;
A
#
# COMPACT_ATOMS: atom_id res chain seq x y z
N MET A 1 -15.61 38.85 -6.19
CA MET A 1 -15.19 37.83 -5.20
C MET A 1 -13.69 37.99 -5.05
N ALA A 2 -13.19 38.04 -3.81
CA ALA A 2 -11.76 38.19 -3.57
C ALA A 2 -11.02 36.99 -4.21
N ASP A 3 -9.93 37.29 -4.90
CA ASP A 3 -9.04 36.28 -5.48
C ASP A 3 -8.32 35.57 -4.32
N THR A 4 -8.98 34.56 -3.73
CA THR A 4 -8.46 33.76 -2.61
C THR A 4 -7.66 32.55 -3.09
N ASN A 5 -7.13 32.56 -4.31
CA ASN A 5 -6.20 31.52 -4.74
C ASN A 5 -4.82 31.82 -4.19
N ARG A 6 -4.24 30.88 -3.46
CA ARG A 6 -2.86 31.00 -2.97
C ARG A 6 -1.88 31.16 -4.12
N GLU A 7 -0.85 31.95 -3.89
CA GLU A 7 0.26 32.07 -4.83
C GLU A 7 1.12 30.79 -4.83
N ILE A 8 1.90 30.58 -5.90
CA ILE A 8 2.81 29.42 -5.99
C ILE A 8 3.78 29.36 -4.80
N GLN A 9 4.23 30.51 -4.31
CA GLN A 9 5.14 30.61 -3.18
C GLN A 9 4.47 30.17 -1.86
N GLU A 10 3.22 30.56 -1.64
CA GLU A 10 2.43 30.14 -0.47
C GLU A 10 2.16 28.63 -0.51
N LEU A 11 1.80 28.11 -1.69
CA LEU A 11 1.62 26.68 -1.90
C LEU A 11 2.91 25.88 -1.65
N LEU A 12 4.08 26.45 -1.95
CA LEU A 12 5.38 25.82 -1.66
C LEU A 12 5.67 25.79 -0.16
N VAL A 13 5.34 26.86 0.58
CA VAL A 13 5.49 26.91 2.04
C VAL A 13 4.60 25.86 2.69
N ASP A 14 3.33 25.78 2.26
CA ASP A 14 2.37 24.78 2.74
C ASP A 14 2.84 23.36 2.41
N TYR A 15 3.34 23.13 1.18
CA TYR A 15 3.90 21.83 0.77
C TYR A 15 5.10 21.43 1.65
N ALA A 16 6.03 22.36 1.89
CA ALA A 16 7.22 22.10 2.70
C ALA A 16 6.86 21.75 4.15
N GLY A 17 5.91 22.50 4.74
CA GLY A 17 5.37 22.20 6.07
C GLY A 17 4.72 20.81 6.11
N ALA A 18 3.88 20.51 5.12
CA ALA A 18 3.22 19.21 5.04
C ALA A 18 4.20 18.05 4.81
N LEU A 19 5.29 18.28 4.09
CA LEU A 19 6.33 17.30 3.85
C LEU A 19 7.15 16.99 5.11
N ARG A 20 7.50 18.03 5.89
CA ARG A 20 8.16 17.89 7.19
C ARG A 20 7.29 17.12 8.19
N ASP A 21 5.99 17.43 8.21
CA ASP A 21 5.05 16.88 9.19
C ASP A 21 4.45 15.53 8.74
N GLY A 22 4.83 15.03 7.57
CA GLY A 22 4.35 13.75 7.03
C GLY A 22 2.88 13.77 6.58
N CYS A 23 2.31 14.94 6.34
CA CYS A 23 0.90 15.16 6.02
C CYS A 23 0.66 15.68 4.59
N VAL A 24 1.57 15.40 3.65
CA VAL A 24 1.42 15.73 2.21
C VAL A 24 0.04 15.39 1.64
N PRO A 25 -0.58 14.23 1.93
CA PRO A 25 -1.93 13.94 1.43
C PRO A 25 -2.99 14.95 1.88
N SER A 26 -2.85 15.55 3.07
CA SER A 26 -3.75 16.58 3.57
C SER A 26 -3.57 17.89 2.81
N PHE A 27 -2.33 18.29 2.52
CA PHE A 27 -2.03 19.43 1.64
C PHE A 27 -2.63 19.24 0.24
N LEU A 28 -2.42 18.07 -0.38
CA LEU A 28 -2.97 17.82 -1.72
C LEU A 28 -4.50 17.84 -1.75
N LYS A 29 -5.16 17.46 -0.66
CA LYS A 29 -6.62 17.55 -0.51
C LYS A 29 -7.13 18.96 -0.26
N SER A 30 -6.30 19.86 0.27
CA SER A 30 -6.70 21.25 0.53
C SER A 30 -6.56 22.15 -0.70
N LEU A 31 -6.01 21.64 -1.81
CA LEU A 31 -5.88 22.39 -3.05
C LEU A 31 -7.24 22.58 -3.72
N GLU A 32 -7.53 23.81 -4.10
CA GLU A 32 -8.58 24.08 -5.06
C GLU A 32 -8.18 23.60 -6.46
N ARG A 33 -9.17 23.43 -7.34
CA ARG A 33 -8.93 22.91 -8.70
C ARG A 33 -7.95 23.78 -9.50
N GLU A 34 -8.04 25.09 -9.35
CA GLU A 34 -7.15 26.02 -10.07
C GLU A 34 -5.74 26.03 -9.48
N GLU A 35 -5.60 25.96 -8.15
CA GLU A 35 -4.31 25.78 -7.48
C GLU A 35 -3.64 24.48 -7.93
N ALA A 36 -4.38 23.37 -7.96
CA ALA A 36 -3.90 22.07 -8.41
C ALA A 36 -3.40 22.10 -9.86
N LYS A 37 -4.14 22.73 -10.78
CA LYS A 37 -3.69 22.92 -12.16
C LYS A 37 -2.43 23.79 -12.23
N ARG A 38 -2.38 24.85 -11.44
CA ARG A 38 -1.26 25.82 -11.43
C ARG A 38 0.02 25.17 -10.92
N ILE A 39 -0.03 24.37 -9.85
CA ILE A 39 1.15 23.63 -9.38
C ILE A 39 1.57 22.53 -10.36
N ALA A 40 0.61 21.91 -11.07
CA ALA A 40 0.91 20.86 -12.04
C ALA A 40 1.62 21.40 -13.30
N SER A 41 1.30 22.63 -13.72
CA SER A 41 1.93 23.29 -14.88
C SER A 41 3.12 24.17 -14.51
N SER A 42 3.31 24.50 -13.23
CA SER A 42 4.39 25.37 -12.76
C SER A 42 5.70 24.60 -12.60
N ARG A 43 6.64 24.86 -13.51
CA ARG A 43 8.01 24.35 -13.39
C ARG A 43 8.71 24.86 -12.12
N GLN A 44 8.47 26.11 -11.75
CA GLN A 44 9.02 26.69 -10.52
C GLN A 44 8.58 25.91 -9.28
N PHE A 45 7.31 25.50 -9.24
CA PHE A 45 6.81 24.67 -8.13
C PHE A 45 7.46 23.29 -8.12
N GLN A 46 7.56 22.63 -9.28
CA GLN A 46 8.16 21.30 -9.39
C GLN A 46 9.64 21.29 -8.97
N ASP A 47 10.44 22.21 -9.52
CA ASP A 47 11.86 22.32 -9.21
C ASP A 47 12.09 22.59 -7.71
N ALA A 48 11.31 23.51 -7.13
CA ALA A 48 11.38 23.82 -5.70
C ALA A 48 10.92 22.64 -4.83
N ALA A 49 9.82 21.98 -5.19
CA ALA A 49 9.30 20.81 -4.46
C ALA A 49 10.30 19.65 -4.44
N ASP A 50 11.05 19.44 -5.53
CA ASP A 50 12.10 18.42 -5.60
C ASP A 50 13.28 18.75 -4.69
N VAL A 51 13.73 20.02 -4.68
CA VAL A 51 14.76 20.48 -3.74
C VAL A 51 14.28 20.31 -2.29
N THR A 52 13.05 20.71 -1.97
CA THR A 52 12.46 20.53 -0.63
C THR A 52 12.41 19.06 -0.24
N ARG A 53 12.10 18.14 -1.16
CA ARG A 53 12.09 16.70 -0.89
C ARG A 53 13.48 16.15 -0.57
N ILE A 54 14.50 16.59 -1.31
CA ILE A 54 15.89 16.21 -1.06
C ILE A 54 16.31 16.72 0.32
N LEU A 55 16.09 18.00 0.61
CA LEU A 55 16.46 18.60 1.89
C LEU A 55 15.73 17.94 3.07
N ASN A 56 14.45 17.62 2.92
CA ASN A 56 13.71 16.88 3.92
C ASN A 56 14.28 15.47 4.10
N GLY A 57 14.61 14.77 3.02
CA GLY A 57 15.26 13.46 3.08
C GLY A 57 16.59 13.49 3.84
N VAL A 58 17.45 14.49 3.55
CA VAL A 58 18.73 14.67 4.23
C VAL A 58 18.52 15.01 5.71
N ALA A 59 17.62 15.94 6.04
CA ALA A 59 17.36 16.37 7.41
C ALA A 59 16.82 15.26 8.31
N PHE A 60 16.19 14.24 7.73
CA PHE A 60 15.62 13.09 8.45
C PHE A 60 16.37 11.78 8.16
N ALA A 61 17.52 11.81 7.47
CA ALA A 61 18.28 10.62 7.10
C ALA A 61 18.67 9.79 8.33
N ASP A 62 19.14 10.43 9.40
CA ASP A 62 19.54 9.77 10.65
C ASP A 62 18.33 9.21 11.44
N LYS A 63 17.13 9.66 11.11
CA LYS A 63 15.86 9.23 11.73
C LYS A 63 15.12 8.21 10.87
N ALA A 64 15.64 7.87 9.69
CA ALA A 64 15.06 6.87 8.82
C ALA A 64 15.22 5.48 9.45
N VAL A 65 14.18 5.03 10.15
CA VAL A 65 14.10 3.64 10.61
C VAL A 65 13.98 2.77 9.36
N THR A 66 15.06 2.07 9.00
CA THR A 66 15.01 1.08 7.93
C THR A 66 14.00 0.00 8.33
N PRO A 67 12.86 -0.12 7.65
CA PRO A 67 11.89 -1.14 8.01
C PRO A 67 12.57 -2.51 7.86
N ASN A 68 12.37 -3.39 8.85
CA ASN A 68 12.93 -4.73 8.78
C ASN A 68 12.24 -5.52 7.66
N VAL A 69 12.86 -5.48 6.48
CA VAL A 69 12.39 -6.14 5.26
C VAL A 69 12.31 -7.66 5.46
N GLY A 70 13.14 -8.21 6.34
CA GLY A 70 13.14 -9.63 6.71
C GLY A 70 11.83 -10.08 7.35
N LEU A 71 11.19 -9.24 8.18
CA LEU A 71 9.87 -9.55 8.76
C LEU A 71 8.76 -9.55 7.70
N PHE A 72 8.85 -8.64 6.72
CA PHE A 72 7.89 -8.61 5.61
C PHE A 72 8.03 -9.86 4.74
N ILE A 73 9.25 -10.20 4.32
CA ILE A 73 9.54 -11.41 3.53
C ILE A 73 9.07 -12.65 4.29
N SER A 74 9.40 -12.78 5.57
CA SER A 74 8.97 -13.92 6.40
C SER A 74 7.45 -14.09 6.46
N ARG A 75 6.70 -12.99 6.57
CA ARG A 75 5.22 -13.02 6.56
C ARG A 75 4.67 -13.44 5.19
N VAL A 76 5.27 -12.96 4.11
CA VAL A 76 4.89 -13.33 2.74
C VAL A 76 5.15 -14.82 2.52
N ASP A 77 6.33 -15.32 2.87
CA ASP A 77 6.70 -16.73 2.75
C ASP A 77 5.81 -17.63 3.59
N ALA A 78 5.47 -17.23 4.81
CA ALA A 78 4.51 -17.93 5.65
C ALA A 78 3.10 -17.97 5.00
N ARG A 79 2.68 -16.88 4.35
CA ARG A 79 1.39 -16.80 3.65
C ARG A 79 1.36 -17.65 2.39
N ILE A 80 2.46 -17.70 1.62
CA ILE A 80 2.61 -18.58 0.46
C ILE A 80 2.58 -20.05 0.91
N SER A 81 3.38 -20.39 1.93
CA SER A 81 3.47 -21.73 2.50
C SER A 81 2.15 -22.22 3.09
N SER A 82 1.38 -21.35 3.74
CA SER A 82 0.05 -21.71 4.25
C SER A 82 -0.95 -22.00 3.12
N ARG A 83 -0.90 -21.23 2.02
CA ARG A 83 -1.73 -21.48 0.82
C ARG A 83 -1.38 -22.81 0.15
N THR A 84 -0.10 -23.12 -0.01
CA THR A 84 0.33 -24.39 -0.60
C THR A 84 -0.07 -25.58 0.28
N LYS A 85 0.11 -25.48 1.61
CA LYS A 85 -0.39 -26.49 2.56
C LYS A 85 -1.92 -26.65 2.49
N ARG A 86 -2.68 -25.55 2.41
CA ARG A 86 -4.15 -25.59 2.31
C ARG A 86 -4.63 -26.26 1.01
N SER A 87 -3.96 -25.99 -0.11
CA SER A 87 -4.26 -26.64 -1.39
C SER A 87 -4.00 -28.16 -1.38
N ARG A 88 -2.93 -28.61 -0.71
CA ARG A 88 -2.62 -30.04 -0.51
C ARG A 88 -3.57 -30.73 0.46
N ALA A 89 -4.07 -30.03 1.48
CA ALA A 89 -5.08 -30.57 2.39
C ALA A 89 -6.43 -30.76 1.68
N SER A 90 -6.84 -29.82 0.83
CA SER A 90 -8.09 -29.94 0.05
C SER A 90 -8.10 -31.08 -0.96
N SER A 91 -6.94 -31.51 -1.48
CA SER A 91 -6.85 -32.67 -2.39
C SER A 91 -6.89 -34.01 -1.67
N ARG A 92 -6.60 -34.07 -0.36
CA ARG A 92 -6.53 -35.33 0.41
C ARG A 92 -7.85 -35.68 1.10
N GLY A 93 -8.79 -34.74 1.24
CA GLY A 93 -10.10 -34.95 1.86
C GLY A 93 -11.21 -35.53 0.94
N LYS A 94 -10.90 -35.86 -0.34
CA LYS A 94 -11.89 -36.30 -1.34
C LYS A 94 -11.76 -37.77 -1.78
N ARG A 95 -11.13 -38.63 -0.95
CA ARG A 95 -11.11 -40.09 -1.15
C ARG A 95 -11.50 -40.84 0.13
N SER A 96 -12.76 -40.72 0.52
CA SER A 96 -13.39 -41.74 1.40
C SER A 96 -14.90 -41.68 1.23
N THR A 97 -15.40 -42.04 0.05
CA THR A 97 -16.81 -42.35 -0.16
C THR A 97 -16.94 -43.06 -1.50
N GLY A 98 -17.29 -44.36 -1.46
CA GLY A 98 -17.80 -45.07 -2.63
C GLY A 98 -17.00 -46.31 -3.04
N ALA A 99 -17.30 -47.46 -2.42
CA ALA A 99 -17.19 -48.84 -2.93
C ALA A 99 -17.41 -49.78 -1.72
N ARG A 100 -18.41 -50.66 -1.59
CA ARG A 100 -19.38 -51.33 -2.48
C ARG A 100 -20.66 -51.58 -1.65
N SER A 101 -21.82 -51.12 -2.09
CA SER A 101 -22.82 -51.83 -2.91
C SER A 101 -23.31 -53.15 -2.31
N ILE A 102 -24.60 -53.11 -2.00
CA ILE A 102 -25.53 -54.16 -1.60
C ILE A 102 -25.66 -55.20 -2.72
N ASP A 103 -25.59 -56.49 -2.38
CA ASP A 103 -26.48 -57.56 -2.87
C ASP A 103 -26.21 -58.81 -1.99
N GLN A 104 -27.10 -59.16 -1.06
CA GLN A 104 -28.28 -60.01 -1.21
C GLN A 104 -27.96 -61.51 -1.38
N ILE A 105 -28.70 -62.31 -0.60
CA ILE A 105 -29.10 -63.72 -0.83
C ILE A 105 -28.25 -64.82 -0.13
N GLU A 106 -28.77 -65.19 1.05
CA GLU A 106 -29.34 -66.52 1.35
C GLU A 106 -28.45 -67.79 1.33
N LYS A 107 -28.52 -68.51 2.47
CA LYS A 107 -28.50 -69.98 2.69
C LYS A 107 -27.28 -70.60 3.40
N ARG A 108 -27.66 -71.49 4.33
CA ARG A 108 -26.96 -72.66 4.90
C ARG A 108 -25.97 -72.34 6.03
N THR A 109 -26.06 -72.92 7.23
CA THR A 109 -26.83 -74.07 7.74
C THR A 109 -26.89 -73.97 9.26
#